data_AF-A0ABD7CG99-F1
#
_entry.id   AF-A0ABD7CG99-F1
#
_cell.length_a   1.000
_cell.length_b   1.000
_cell.length_c   1.000
_cell.angle_alpha   90.00
_cell.angle_beta   90.00
_cell.angle_gamma   90.00
#
_symmetry.space_group_name_H-M   'P 1'
#
loop_
_entity.id
_entity.type
_entity.pdbx_description
1 polymer ?
#
loop_
_entity_poly.entity_id
_entity_poly.type
_entity_poly.pdbx_seq_one_letter_code
_entity_poly.pdbx_strand_id
1 'polypeptide(L)' 'MKVGKIIETQQPGIHKQLNKNKKHNNKKRRRGKQEENLSFSDVAELMQHDSYCRGRGGRIKQRTWGK' A
#
# COMPACT_ATOMS: atom_id res chain seq x y z
N MET A 1 -9.20 35.53 11.54
CA MET A 1 -7.81 35.21 11.97
C MET A 1 -7.58 33.72 11.81
N LYS A 2 -6.55 33.25 11.08
CA LYS A 2 -6.32 31.80 10.89
C LYS A 2 -5.48 31.25 12.05
N VAL A 3 -5.99 30.26 12.78
CA VAL A 3 -5.32 29.64 13.94
C VAL A 3 -3.90 29.16 13.60
N GLY A 4 -3.68 28.63 12.40
CA GLY A 4 -2.35 28.20 11.95
C GLY A 4 -1.30 29.33 11.94
N LYS A 5 -1.68 30.54 11.51
CA LYS A 5 -0.77 31.71 11.50
C LYS A 5 -0.42 32.18 12.91
N ILE A 6 -1.31 31.98 13.88
CA ILE A 6 -1.08 32.33 15.28
C ILE A 6 -0.11 31.35 15.92
N ILE A 7 -0.28 30.05 15.67
CA ILE A 7 0.62 29.01 16.21
C ILE A 7 2.01 29.15 15.59
N GLU A 8 2.10 29.56 14.32
CA GLU A 8 3.37 29.84 13.65
C GLU A 8 4.16 30.98 14.31
N THR A 9 3.49 32.07 14.68
CA THR A 9 4.14 33.24 15.29
C THR A 9 4.38 33.06 16.80
N GLN A 10 3.43 32.48 17.52
CA GLN A 10 3.50 32.33 18.97
C GLN A 10 4.29 31.09 19.42
N GLN A 11 4.26 30.01 18.63
CA GLN A 11 4.79 28.69 19.02
C GLN A 11 5.50 27.98 17.85
N PRO A 12 6.63 28.51 17.36
CA PRO A 12 7.29 28.00 16.14
C PRO A 12 7.78 26.55 16.29
N GLY A 13 8.12 26.12 17.51
CA GLY A 13 8.52 24.74 17.80
C GLY A 13 7.38 23.74 17.57
N ILE A 14 6.18 24.05 18.07
CA ILE A 14 4.97 23.23 17.92
C ILE A 14 4.53 23.20 16.45
N HIS A 15 4.56 24.35 15.77
CA HIS A 15 4.24 24.44 14.34
C HIS A 15 5.13 23.50 13.48
N LYS A 16 6.45 23.47 13.76
CA LYS A 16 7.39 22.57 13.06
C LYS A 16 7.07 21.09 13.32
N GLN A 17 6.70 20.72 14.55
CA GLN A 17 6.34 19.34 14.89
C GLN A 17 5.04 18.89 14.21
N LEU A 18 3.99 19.72 14.23
CA LEU A 18 2.72 19.43 13.58
C LEU A 18 2.87 19.23 12.07
N ASN A 19 3.71 20.04 11.41
CA ASN A 19 3.94 19.92 9.97
C ASN A 19 4.73 18.64 9.60
N LYS A 20 5.66 18.19 10.46
CA LYS A 20 6.36 16.90 10.27
C LYS A 20 5.39 15.72 10.30
N ASN A 21 4.46 15.69 11.25
CA ASN A 21 3.46 14.62 11.39
C ASN A 21 2.50 14.55 10.18
N LYS A 22 2.21 15.69 9.54
CA LYS A 22 1.39 15.74 8.32
C LYS A 22 1.99 14.94 7.16
N LYS A 23 3.32 14.94 6.98
CA LYS A 23 4.00 14.14 5.93
C LYS A 23 3.88 12.63 6.18
N HIS A 24 3.86 12.19 7.44
CA HIS A 24 3.74 10.77 7.78
C HIS A 24 2.33 10.21 7.50
N ASN A 25 1.29 11.02 7.68
CA ASN A 25 -0.10 10.62 7.44
C ASN A 25 -0.44 10.45 5.95
N ASN A 26 0.36 11.01 5.04
CA ASN A 26 0.21 10.77 3.59
C ASN A 26 0.61 9.34 3.18
N LYS A 27 1.38 8.60 3.98
CA LYS A 27 1.71 7.19 3.68
C LYS A 27 0.45 6.29 3.69
N LYS A 28 -0.58 6.65 4.46
CA LYS A 28 -1.86 5.90 4.50
C LYS A 28 -2.83 6.26 3.36
N ARG A 29 -2.54 7.30 2.55
CA ARG A 29 -3.37 7.68 1.40
C ARG A 29 -3.19 6.79 0.17
N ARG A 30 -2.24 5.85 0.19
CA ARG A 30 -2.06 4.87 -0.91
C ARG A 30 -3.08 3.74 -0.94
N ARG A 31 -4.04 3.70 -0.01
CA ARG A 31 -5.31 3.00 -0.24
C ARG A 31 -6.28 3.97 -0.89
N GLY A 32 -5.93 4.45 -2.09
CA GLY A 32 -6.96 4.95 -2.99
C GLY A 32 -7.99 3.83 -3.14
N LYS A 33 -9.27 4.18 -3.26
CA LYS A 33 -10.25 3.26 -3.82
C LYS A 33 -9.63 2.71 -5.11
N GLN A 34 -9.14 1.48 -5.09
CA GLN A 34 -8.97 0.76 -6.34
C GLN A 34 -10.41 0.45 -6.73
N GLU A 35 -11.03 1.39 -7.45
CA GLU A 35 -12.00 0.98 -8.44
C GLU A 35 -11.33 -0.13 -9.23
N GLU A 36 -12.00 -1.27 -9.21
CA GLU A 36 -11.57 -2.58 -9.66
C GLU A 36 -11.33 -2.57 -11.17
N ASN A 37 -10.28 -1.87 -11.63
CA ASN A 37 -9.77 -2.03 -12.98
C ASN A 37 -8.84 -3.25 -13.02
N LEU A 38 -9.25 -4.34 -12.36
CA LEU A 38 -8.60 -5.62 -12.59
C LEU A 38 -8.97 -6.01 -14.02
N SER A 39 -7.96 -6.12 -14.86
CA SER A 39 -8.14 -6.68 -16.18
C SER A 39 -8.58 -8.15 -16.05
N PHE A 40 -9.21 -8.68 -17.09
CA PHE A 40 -9.58 -10.10 -17.13
C PHE A 40 -8.37 -11.00 -16.83
N SER A 41 -7.17 -10.61 -17.29
CA SER A 41 -5.92 -11.30 -16.96
C SER A 41 -5.59 -11.31 -15.48
N ASP A 42 -5.79 -10.20 -14.76
CA ASP A 42 -5.49 -10.11 -13.33
C ASP A 42 -6.41 -11.03 -12.51
N VAL A 43 -7.71 -11.06 -12.87
CA VAL A 43 -8.68 -11.98 -12.26
C VAL A 43 -8.33 -13.42 -12.60
N ALA A 44 -7.95 -13.70 -13.85
CA ALA A 44 -7.56 -15.03 -14.29
C ALA A 44 -6.29 -15.52 -13.58
N GLU A 45 -5.28 -14.67 -13.36
CA GLU A 45 -4.07 -15.01 -12.61
C GLU A 45 -4.38 -15.26 -11.13
N LEU A 46 -5.28 -14.46 -10.53
CA LEU A 46 -5.72 -14.67 -9.15
C LEU A 46 -6.53 -15.97 -8.96
N MET A 47 -7.41 -16.30 -9.90
CA MET A 47 -8.21 -17.53 -9.87
C MET A 47 -7.41 -18.78 -10.30
N GLN A 48 -6.23 -18.59 -10.89
CA GLN A 48 -5.33 -19.69 -11.19
C GLN A 48 -4.74 -20.24 -9.88
N HIS A 49 -5.31 -21.35 -9.41
CA HIS A 49 -4.77 -22.15 -8.31
C HIS A 49 -3.57 -23.01 -8.74
N ASP A 50 -2.75 -22.53 -9.68
CA ASP A 50 -1.58 -23.23 -10.21
C ASP A 50 -0.30 -22.93 -9.41
N SER A 51 -0.45 -22.23 -8.28
CA SER A 51 0.59 -21.99 -7.27
C SER A 51 1.20 -23.29 -6.73
N TYR A 52 0.57 -24.44 -7.00
CA TYR A 52 1.10 -25.76 -6.70
C TYR A 52 1.22 -26.61 -7.95
N CYS A 53 2.36 -27.28 -8.11
CA CYS A 53 2.60 -28.28 -9.14
C CYS A 53 2.81 -29.67 -8.50
N ARG A 54 2.54 -30.72 -9.26
CA ARG A 54 2.91 -32.09 -8.88
C ARG A 54 4.30 -32.39 -9.43
N GLY A 55 5.25 -32.57 -8.52
CA GLY A 55 6.59 -33.03 -8.87
C GLY A 55 6.63 -34.53 -9.18
N ARG A 56 7.82 -35.02 -9.56
CA ARG A 56 8.09 -36.45 -9.73
C ARG A 56 7.67 -37.23 -8.47
N GLY A 57 6.88 -38.29 -8.67
CA GLY A 57 6.28 -39.07 -7.58
C GLY A 57 4.96 -38.51 -7.02
N GLY A 58 4.34 -37.54 -7.70
CA GLY A 58 3.01 -37.02 -7.35
C GLY A 58 2.98 -36.08 -6.15
N ARG A 59 4.14 -35.75 -5.55
CA ARG A 59 4.26 -34.83 -4.42
C ARG A 59 3.87 -33.41 -4.84
N ILE A 60 2.97 -32.80 -4.09
CA ILE A 60 2.56 -31.40 -4.26
C ILE A 60 3.71 -30.49 -3.80
N LYS A 61 4.11 -29.53 -4.64
CA LYS A 61 5.16 -28.53 -4.38
C LYS A 61 4.66 -27.14 -4.79
N GLN A 62 5.03 -26.10 -4.06
CA GLN A 62 4.71 -24.74 -4.44
C GLN A 62 5.53 -24.35 -5.69
N ARG A 63 4.86 -23.80 -6.70
CA ARG A 63 5.47 -23.34 -7.95
C ARG A 63 6.27 -22.07 -7.65
N THR A 64 7.58 -22.13 -7.85
CA THR A 64 8.45 -20.95 -7.75
C THR A 64 8.67 -20.39 -9.14
N TRP A 65 8.27 -19.14 -9.37
CA TRP A 65 8.64 -18.39 -10.57
C TRP A 65 10.05 -17.85 -10.31
N GLY A 66 11.03 -18.34 -11.06
CA GLY A 66 12.42 -17.86 -10.93
C GLY A 66 12.52 -16.35 -11.17
N LYS A 67 13.59 -15.73 -10.66
CA LYS A 67 13.94 -14.34 -11.00
C LYS A 67 14.53 -14.25 -12.41
#